data_AF-A0A9P7NFH1-F1
#
_entry.id   AF-A0A9P7NFH1-F1
#
_cell.length_a   1.000
_cell.length_b   1.000
_cell.length_c   1.000
_cell.angle_alpha   90.00
_cell.angle_beta   90.00
_cell.angle_gamma   90.00
#
_symmetry.space_group_name_H-M   'P 1'
#
loop_
_entity.id
_entity.type
_entity.pdbx_description
1 polymer ?
#
loop_
_entity_poly.entity_id
_entity_poly.type
_entity_poly.pdbx_seq_one_letter_code
_entity_poly.pdbx_strand_id
1 'polypeptide(L)' 'MAVAAGDNTVTLWDLAVELDDEESKDTAGVKDVPPQLLFVHYLRDAKEVHWHPQITGSLVATGEEFSVFRTISV' A
#
# COMPACT_ATOMS: atom_id res chain seq x y z
N MET A 1 -0.31 3.13 -6.42
CA MET A 1 0.91 3.82 -5.93
C MET A 1 1.42 3.13 -4.68
N ALA A 2 2.73 3.09 -4.44
CA ALA A 2 3.35 2.55 -3.21
C ALA A 2 4.15 3.66 -2.50
N VAL A 3 4.06 3.76 -1.18
CA VAL A 3 4.70 4.81 -0.38
C VAL A 3 5.37 4.18 0.83
N ALA A 4 6.64 4.51 1.08
CA ALA A 4 7.32 4.25 2.35
C ALA A 4 7.26 5.53 3.19
N ALA A 5 6.88 5.40 4.45
CA ALA A 5 6.70 6.53 5.36
C ALA A 5 7.46 6.33 6.67
N GLY A 6 7.98 7.43 7.22
CA GLY A 6 8.74 7.44 8.48
C GLY A 6 7.90 7.12 9.72
N ASP A 7 6.60 6.85 9.57
CA ASP A 7 5.71 6.37 10.63
C ASP A 7 5.75 4.83 10.79
N ASN A 8 6.75 4.18 10.19
CA ASN A 8 6.96 2.73 10.17
C ASN A 8 5.99 1.97 9.26
N THR A 9 5.54 2.59 8.17
CA THR A 9 4.60 1.95 7.25
C THR A 9 5.06 2.00 5.80
N VAL A 10 4.66 0.97 5.06
CA VAL A 10 4.59 0.96 3.60
C VAL A 10 3.13 0.81 3.22
N THR A 11 2.61 1.74 2.43
CA THR A 11 1.19 1.80 2.06
C THR A 11 0.98 1.69 0.56
N LEU A 12 -0.11 1.02 0.17
CA LEU A 12 -0.57 0.93 -1.21
C LEU A 12 -1.85 1.73 -1.39
N TRP A 13 -1.88 2.53 -2.45
CA TRP A 13 -2.99 3.42 -2.77
C TRP A 13 -3.50 3.19 -4.19
N ASP A 14 -4.82 3.14 -4.37
CA ASP A 14 -5.43 3.31 -5.67
C ASP A 14 -5.62 4.79 -5.98
N LEU A 15 -5.09 5.25 -7.11
CA LEU A 15 -5.23 6.63 -7.57
C LEU A 15 -5.91 6.69 -8.96
N ALA A 16 -6.60 5.62 -9.35
CA ALA A 16 -7.39 5.63 -10.57
C ALA A 16 -8.43 6.75 -10.53
N VAL A 17 -8.58 7.45 -11.66
CA VAL A 17 -9.51 8.58 -11.82
C VAL A 17 -10.97 8.11 -11.89
N GLU A 18 -11.20 6.81 -12.16
CA GLU A 18 -12.51 6.23 -12.47
C GLU A 18 -13.21 5.56 -11.28
N LEU A 19 -12.76 5.79 -10.04
CA LEU A 19 -13.49 5.28 -8.87
C LEU A 19 -14.87 5.92 -8.83
N ASP A 20 -15.89 5.13 -9.18
CA ASP A 20 -17.30 5.50 -9.15
C ASP A 20 -17.70 5.96 -7.73
N ASP A 21 -18.65 6.87 -7.62
CA ASP A 21 -19.18 7.41 -6.36
C ASP A 21 -19.76 6.31 -5.45
N GLU A 22 -20.01 5.10 -5.97
CA GLU A 22 -20.33 3.89 -5.18
C GLU A 22 -19.10 3.20 -4.57
N GLU A 23 -17.99 3.09 -5.30
CA GLU A 23 -16.78 2.37 -4.85
C GLU A 23 -15.99 3.19 -3.81
N SER A 24 -16.12 4.53 -3.86
CA SER A 24 -15.53 5.46 -2.90
C SER A 24 -16.13 5.43 -1.49
N LYS A 25 -17.19 4.66 -1.24
CA LYS A 25 -17.89 4.68 0.05
C LYS A 25 -17.66 3.45 0.92
N ASP A 26 -17.19 2.35 0.35
CA ASP A 26 -17.08 1.09 1.08
C ASP A 26 -15.66 0.85 1.60
N THR A 27 -15.36 1.45 2.76
CA THR A 27 -14.13 1.19 3.52
C THR A 27 -14.24 -0.08 4.36
N ALA A 28 -15.07 -1.05 3.92
CA ALA A 28 -15.47 -2.22 4.70
C ALA A 28 -16.02 -1.86 6.11
N GLY A 29 -16.65 -0.68 6.22
CA GLY A 29 -17.20 -0.15 7.47
C GLY A 29 -16.18 0.48 8.44
N VAL A 30 -14.92 0.65 8.02
CA VAL A 30 -13.91 1.32 8.84
C VAL A 30 -14.03 2.84 8.68
N LYS A 31 -14.52 3.50 9.73
CA LYS A 31 -14.58 4.97 9.78
C LYS A 31 -13.17 5.54 9.77
N ASP A 32 -13.01 6.70 9.13
CA ASP A 32 -11.77 7.49 9.10
C ASP A 32 -10.61 6.91 8.27
N VAL A 33 -10.85 5.86 7.46
CA VAL A 33 -9.88 5.35 6.48
C VAL A 33 -10.29 5.78 5.07
N PRO A 34 -9.39 6.37 4.27
CA PRO A 34 -9.71 6.68 2.88
C PRO A 34 -9.98 5.40 2.07
N PRO A 35 -11.00 5.37 1.19
CA PRO A 35 -11.31 4.21 0.35
C PRO A 35 -10.17 3.86 -0.63
N GLN A 36 -9.30 4.83 -0.94
CA GLN A 36 -8.13 4.63 -1.80
C GLN A 36 -7.00 3.83 -1.13
N LEU A 37 -7.00 3.69 0.20
CA LEU A 37 -5.96 2.95 0.91
C LEU A 37 -6.23 1.44 0.77
N LEU A 38 -5.42 0.77 -0.05
CA LEU A 38 -5.58 -0.65 -0.36
C LEU A 38 -4.88 -1.56 0.66
N PHE A 39 -3.75 -1.13 1.21
CA PHE A 39 -2.95 -1.96 2.11
C PHE A 39 -1.99 -1.15 2.98
N VAL A 40 -1.73 -1.66 4.18
CA VAL A 40 -0.71 -1.16 5.11
C VAL A 40 0.19 -2.32 5.53
N HIS A 41 1.49 -2.21 5.25
CA HIS A 41 2.52 -3.11 5.74
C HIS A 41 3.36 -2.39 6.79
N TYR A 42 3.44 -2.93 8.01
CA TYR A 42 4.28 -2.35 9.05
C TYR A 42 5.74 -2.75 8.84
N LEU A 43 6.63 -1.76 8.75
CA LEU A 43 8.07 -1.93 8.63
C LEU A 43 8.76 -0.80 9.39
N ARG A 44 9.48 -1.15 10.45
CA ARG A 44 10.17 -0.17 11.29
C ARG A 44 11.21 0.62 10.50
N ASP A 45 11.24 1.93 10.71
CA ASP A 45 12.14 2.86 10.04
C ASP A 45 12.12 2.78 8.50
N ALA A 46 10.95 2.52 7.89
CA ALA A 46 10.81 2.41 6.44
C ALA A 46 11.47 3.59 5.70
N LYS A 47 12.29 3.28 4.69
CA LYS A 47 13.08 4.23 3.90
C LYS A 47 12.67 4.23 2.44
N GLU A 48 12.63 3.06 1.81
CA GLU A 48 12.38 2.92 0.37
C GLU A 48 11.39 1.79 0.10
N VAL A 49 10.63 1.92 -0.99
CA VAL A 49 9.77 0.85 -1.51
C VAL A 49 9.83 0.86 -3.04
N HIS A 50 9.96 -0.32 -3.62
CA HIS A 50 10.02 -0.52 -5.06
C HIS A 50 9.14 -1.70 -5.49
N TRP A 51 8.53 -1.58 -6.66
CA TRP A 51 7.89 -2.73 -7.31
C TRP A 51 8.96 -3.65 -7.89
N HIS A 52 8.80 -4.96 -7.70
CA HIS A 52 9.72 -5.93 -8.26
C HIS A 52 9.56 -5.99 -9.79
N PRO A 53 10.63 -5.80 -10.58
CA PRO A 53 10.52 -5.61 -12.04
C PRO A 53 10.09 -6.87 -12.79
N GLN A 54 10.31 -8.06 -12.22
CA GLN A 54 10.02 -9.35 -12.85
C GLN A 54 8.85 -10.11 -12.21
N ILE A 55 8.40 -9.68 -11.02
CA ILE A 55 7.38 -10.41 -10.25
C ILE A 55 6.24 -9.43 -10.02
N THR A 56 5.25 -9.47 -10.89
CA THR A 56 4.09 -8.59 -10.85
C THR A 56 3.37 -8.72 -9.51
N GLY A 57 3.00 -7.57 -8.93
CA GLY A 57 2.32 -7.48 -7.65
C GLY A 57 3.25 -7.58 -6.43
N SER A 58 4.54 -7.89 -6.61
CA SER A 58 5.49 -7.93 -5.49
C SER A 58 6.16 -6.57 -5.26
N LEU A 59 6.35 -6.24 -3.99
CA LEU A 59 7.08 -5.09 -3.51
C LEU A 59 8.30 -5.52 -2.71
N VAL A 60 9.33 -4.69 -2.78
CA VAL A 60 10.54 -4.76 -1.98
C VAL A 60 10.63 -3.47 -1.19
N ALA A 61 10.81 -3.57 0.13
CA ALA A 61 10.92 -2.42 1.02
C ALA A 61 12.11 -2.56 1.97
N THR A 62 12.73 -1.41 2.28
CA THR A 62 13.84 -1.31 3.23
C THR A 62 13.43 -0.47 4.43
N GLY A 63 13.85 -0.90 5.61
CA GLY A 63 13.74 -0.17 6.87
C GLY A 63 14.85 -0.63 7.82
N GLU A 64 14.51 -0.90 9.08
CA GLU A 64 15.39 -1.64 10.00
C GLU A 64 15.63 -3.08 9.48
N GLU A 65 14.65 -3.63 8.78
CA GLU A 65 14.72 -4.93 8.09
C GLU A 65 14.47 -4.78 6.58
N PHE A 66 14.74 -5.86 5.84
CA PHE A 66 14.43 -5.98 4.43
C PHE A 66 13.19 -6.86 4.24
N SER A 67 12.17 -6.34 3.55
CA SER A 67 10.89 -7.03 3.34
C SER A 67 10.59 -7.21 1.86
N VAL A 68 10.14 -8.42 1.48
CA VAL A 68 9.62 -8.74 0.15
C VAL A 68 8.24 -9.35 0.33
N PHE A 69 7.21 -8.70 -0.22
CA PHE A 69 5.83 -9.11 -0.03
C PHE A 69 4.97 -8.88 -1.27
N ARG A 70 3.83 -9.57 -1.34
CA ARG A 70 2.78 -9.39 -2.34
C ARG A 70 1.44 -9.38 -1.62
N THR A 71 0.55 -8.47 -1.98
CA THR A 71 -0.79 -8.40 -1.37
C THR A 71 -1.79 -9.14 -2.25
N ILE A 72 -2.92 -9.53 -1.66
CA ILE A 72 -3.96 -10.33 -2.33
C ILE A 72 -4.69 -9.49 -3.40
N SER A 73 -4.65 -8.18 -3.26
CA SER A 73 -5.35 -7.21 -4.10
C SER A 73 -4.49 -6.64 -5.25
N VAL A 74 -3.35 -7.26 -5.61
CA VAL A 74 -2.58 -6.95 -6.85
C VAL A 74 -2.06 -8.17 -7.60
#